data_AF-A0A3S1HVH5-F1
#
_entry.id   AF-A0A3S1HVH5-F1
#
_cell.length_a   1.000
_cell.length_b   1.000
_cell.length_c   1.000
_cell.angle_alpha   90.00
_cell.angle_beta   90.00
_cell.angle_gamma   90.00
#
_symmetry.space_group_name_H-M   'P 1'
#
loop_
_entity.id
_entity.type
_entity.pdbx_description
1 polymer ?
#
loop_
_entity_poly.entity_id
_entity_poly.type
_entity_poly.pdbx_seq_one_letter_code
_entity_poly.pdbx_strand_id
1 'polypeptide(L)'
;HEVDLPLAGDFQIANALVSAGLAISTGTPAAKALMALEKLKGAPGRLDLVGTTSHGAPVYVDYAHKPDALENVLASVRPFTTGRVIVVFGCGGDRDRGKRPIMGEIATRLADVVIVTDDNPRSEVPETIRAAILAAAPGAIEIGDRRKAIHEAVAMLHAGDTLIVAGKGHEEGQTIGAETLHFSDHEEVRAALQERAA
;
A
#
# COMPACT_ATOMS: atom_id res chain seq x y z
N HIS A 1 -16.74 -0.58 26.63
CA HIS A 1 -15.33 -0.96 26.44
C HIS A 1 -14.72 0.04 25.50
N GLU A 2 -13.57 0.58 25.86
CA GLU A 2 -12.71 1.38 24.98
C GLU A 2 -11.48 0.51 24.70
N VAL A 3 -10.99 0.51 23.45
CA VAL A 3 -9.96 -0.40 22.96
C VAL A 3 -9.08 0.37 21.98
N ASP A 4 -7.79 0.40 22.25
CA ASP A 4 -6.80 0.94 21.31
C ASP A 4 -6.42 -0.13 20.28
N LEU A 5 -6.88 0.00 19.04
CA LEU A 5 -6.55 -0.92 17.97
C LEU A 5 -5.25 -0.48 17.27
N PRO A 6 -4.16 -1.28 17.29
CA PRO A 6 -2.88 -0.92 16.68
C PRO A 6 -2.87 -1.11 15.15
N LEU A 7 -4.00 -0.87 14.47
CA LEU A 7 -4.17 -1.01 13.02
C LEU A 7 -4.73 0.29 12.44
N ALA A 8 -4.29 0.68 11.25
CA ALA A 8 -4.77 1.87 10.57
C ALA A 8 -6.01 1.56 9.70
N GLY A 9 -6.89 2.55 9.56
CA GLY A 9 -7.98 2.55 8.58
C GLY A 9 -9.28 1.85 9.02
N ASP A 10 -10.40 2.42 8.61
CA ASP A 10 -11.75 1.99 9.01
C ASP A 10 -12.06 0.53 8.63
N PHE A 11 -11.54 0.06 7.49
CA PHE A 11 -11.75 -1.32 7.07
C PHE A 11 -11.03 -2.32 7.99
N GLN A 12 -9.88 -1.96 8.59
CA GLN A 12 -9.22 -2.81 9.58
C GLN A 12 -10.02 -2.85 10.88
N ILE A 13 -10.62 -1.72 11.28
CA ILE A 13 -11.53 -1.67 12.43
C ILE A 13 -12.72 -2.59 12.19
N ALA A 14 -13.36 -2.51 11.02
CA ALA A 14 -14.47 -3.38 10.66
C ALA A 14 -14.07 -4.87 10.68
N ASN A 15 -12.93 -5.23 10.09
CA ASN A 15 -12.41 -6.60 10.09
C ASN A 15 -12.11 -7.12 11.50
N ALA A 16 -11.53 -6.28 12.37
CA ALA A 16 -11.23 -6.60 13.75
C ALA A 16 -12.52 -6.84 14.56
N LEU A 17 -13.53 -5.99 14.39
CA LEU A 17 -14.83 -6.13 15.05
C LEU A 17 -15.60 -7.37 14.57
N VAL A 18 -15.60 -7.67 13.27
CA VAL A 18 -16.19 -8.90 12.73
C VAL A 18 -15.48 -10.12 13.31
N SER A 19 -14.14 -10.11 13.34
CA SER A 19 -13.33 -11.19 13.91
C SER A 19 -13.62 -11.41 15.40
N ALA A 20 -13.75 -10.34 16.18
CA ALA A 20 -14.17 -10.41 17.58
C ALA A 20 -15.58 -10.97 17.71
N GLY A 21 -16.53 -10.52 16.88
CA GLY A 21 -17.91 -11.04 16.86
C GLY A 21 -17.97 -12.54 16.61
N LEU A 22 -17.17 -13.05 15.66
CA LEU A 22 -17.06 -14.48 15.39
C LEU A 22 -16.48 -15.25 16.58
N ALA A 23 -15.41 -14.76 17.20
CA ALA A 23 -14.84 -15.38 18.40
C ALA A 23 -15.84 -15.43 19.56
N ILE A 24 -16.63 -14.36 19.74
CA ILE A 24 -17.68 -14.29 20.76
C ILE A 24 -18.78 -15.31 20.47
N SER A 25 -19.25 -15.36 19.23
CA SER A 25 -20.31 -16.29 18.80
C SER A 25 -19.93 -17.77 18.98
N THR A 26 -18.62 -18.07 19.00
CA THR A 26 -18.07 -19.43 19.16
C THR A 26 -17.64 -19.73 20.60
N GLY A 27 -18.00 -18.87 21.57
CA GLY A 27 -17.84 -19.13 23.00
C GLY A 27 -16.70 -18.38 23.69
N THR A 28 -16.00 -17.47 23.01
CA THR A 28 -15.02 -16.59 23.66
C THR A 28 -15.75 -15.52 24.48
N PRO A 29 -15.43 -15.31 25.77
CA PRO A 29 -16.00 -14.21 26.53
C PRO A 29 -15.75 -12.86 25.87
N ALA A 30 -16.78 -12.00 25.77
CA ALA A 30 -16.69 -10.72 25.07
C ALA A 30 -15.53 -9.84 25.56
N ALA A 31 -15.33 -9.74 26.87
CA ALA A 31 -14.21 -8.99 27.45
C ALA A 31 -12.85 -9.52 26.95
N LYS A 32 -12.68 -10.85 26.86
CA LYS A 32 -11.44 -11.48 26.38
C LYS A 32 -11.23 -11.22 24.88
N ALA A 33 -12.28 -11.30 24.07
CA ALA A 33 -12.21 -11.01 22.64
C ALA A 33 -11.83 -9.55 22.38
N LEU A 34 -12.46 -8.61 23.09
CA LEU A 34 -12.18 -7.18 22.96
C LEU A 34 -10.78 -6.80 23.44
N MET A 35 -10.32 -7.33 24.59
CA MET A 35 -8.94 -7.10 25.06
C MET A 35 -7.87 -7.70 24.13
N ALA A 36 -8.20 -8.74 23.36
CA ALA A 36 -7.27 -9.31 22.39
C ALA A 36 -7.04 -8.39 21.19
N LEU A 37 -7.98 -7.49 20.89
CA LEU A 37 -7.86 -6.53 19.78
C LEU A 37 -6.68 -5.58 19.96
N GLU A 38 -6.38 -5.16 21.19
CA GLU A 38 -5.24 -4.28 21.51
C GLU A 38 -3.87 -4.90 21.16
N LYS A 39 -3.83 -6.22 20.99
CA LYS A 39 -2.62 -6.99 20.69
C LYS A 39 -2.58 -7.49 19.26
N LEU A 40 -3.54 -7.10 18.42
CA LEU A 40 -3.58 -7.54 17.04
C LEU A 40 -2.34 -7.06 16.29
N LYS A 41 -1.88 -7.93 15.39
CA LYS A 41 -0.89 -7.59 14.38
C LYS A 41 -1.60 -7.58 13.04
N GLY A 42 -1.31 -6.59 12.21
CA GLY A 42 -1.88 -6.49 10.88
C GLY A 42 -1.55 -7.72 10.04
N ALA A 43 -2.45 -8.08 9.13
CA ALA A 43 -2.13 -9.08 8.13
C ALA A 43 -1.02 -8.51 7.21
N PRO A 44 0.03 -9.30 6.89
CA PRO A 44 1.10 -8.83 6.02
C PRO A 44 0.57 -8.25 4.70
N GLY A 45 1.01 -7.04 4.38
CA GLY A 45 0.61 -6.33 3.16
C GLY A 45 -0.85 -5.87 3.12
N ARG A 46 -1.49 -5.62 4.28
CA ARG A 46 -2.83 -5.02 4.41
C ARG A 46 -2.76 -3.76 5.26
N LEU A 47 -2.51 -2.62 4.62
CA LEU A 47 -2.15 -1.34 5.22
C LEU A 47 -1.17 -1.56 6.38
N ASP A 48 -0.11 -2.28 6.02
CA ASP A 48 0.86 -2.86 6.94
C ASP A 48 1.97 -1.83 7.18
N LEU A 49 2.10 -1.36 8.42
CA LEU A 49 3.10 -0.37 8.80
C LEU A 49 4.48 -1.02 8.80
N VAL A 50 5.27 -0.72 7.76
CA VAL A 50 6.62 -1.29 7.63
C VAL A 50 7.64 -0.51 8.44
N GLY A 51 7.45 0.79 8.56
CA GLY A 51 8.32 1.65 9.35
C GLY A 51 7.93 3.13 9.31
N THR A 52 8.73 3.94 9.97
CA THR A 52 8.61 5.40 9.99
C THR A 52 9.95 6.01 9.67
N THR A 53 9.95 7.16 8.99
CA THR A 53 11.17 7.96 8.81
C THR A 53 11.62 8.56 10.14
N SER A 54 12.86 9.08 10.20
CA SER A 54 13.39 9.78 11.40
C SER A 54 12.54 10.97 11.86
N HIS A 55 11.73 11.54 10.97
CA HIS A 55 10.82 12.66 11.25
C HIS A 55 9.36 12.21 11.46
N GLY A 56 9.13 10.90 11.60
CA GLY A 56 7.84 10.33 11.98
C GLY A 56 6.85 10.07 10.84
N ALA A 57 7.23 10.27 9.57
CA ALA A 57 6.37 9.94 8.42
C ALA A 57 6.21 8.42 8.26
N PRO A 58 5.00 7.84 8.34
CA PRO A 58 4.79 6.40 8.21
C PRO A 58 4.84 5.91 6.75
N VAL A 59 5.34 4.69 6.58
CA VAL A 59 5.37 3.98 5.29
C VAL A 59 4.61 2.66 5.41
N TYR A 60 3.58 2.52 4.59
CA TYR A 60 2.72 1.33 4.54
C TYR A 60 2.90 0.56 3.24
N VAL A 61 2.74 -0.76 3.35
CA VAL A 61 2.59 -1.66 2.20
C VAL A 61 1.17 -2.23 2.17
N ASP A 62 0.53 -2.18 1.00
CA ASP A 62 -0.83 -2.70 0.80
C ASP A 62 -1.00 -3.46 -0.53
N TYR A 63 -1.87 -4.47 -0.52
CA TYR A 63 -2.19 -5.31 -1.67
C TYR A 63 -3.19 -4.68 -2.67
N ALA A 64 -3.55 -3.40 -2.52
CA ALA A 64 -4.53 -2.70 -3.35
C ALA A 64 -4.14 -2.67 -4.83
N HIS A 65 -4.56 -3.70 -5.57
CA HIS A 65 -4.32 -3.88 -7.02
C HIS A 65 -5.62 -3.74 -7.84
N LYS A 66 -6.72 -3.28 -7.23
CA LYS A 66 -8.01 -3.01 -7.86
C LYS A 66 -8.42 -1.56 -7.58
N PRO A 67 -9.24 -0.92 -8.46
CA PRO A 67 -9.67 0.46 -8.28
C PRO A 67 -10.27 0.77 -6.90
N ASP A 68 -11.25 -0.02 -6.47
CA ASP A 68 -11.93 0.12 -5.18
C ASP A 68 -10.97 -0.03 -3.99
N ALA A 69 -10.06 -1.00 -4.06
CA ALA A 69 -9.05 -1.19 -3.03
C ALA A 69 -8.07 -0.01 -2.94
N LEU A 70 -7.65 0.55 -4.08
CA LEU A 70 -6.76 1.70 -4.12
C LEU A 70 -7.45 2.96 -3.59
N GLU A 71 -8.72 3.18 -3.95
CA GLU A 71 -9.51 4.28 -3.40
C GLU A 71 -9.67 4.15 -1.88
N ASN A 72 -10.02 2.96 -1.39
CA ASN A 72 -10.20 2.70 0.03
C ASN A 72 -8.90 2.91 0.84
N VAL A 73 -7.75 2.45 0.33
CA VAL A 73 -6.48 2.58 1.07
C VAL A 73 -6.00 4.04 1.12
N LEU A 74 -6.20 4.82 0.05
CA LEU A 74 -5.84 6.24 0.04
C LEU A 74 -6.79 7.06 0.91
N ALA A 75 -8.09 6.77 0.84
CA ALA A 75 -9.10 7.43 1.68
C ALA A 75 -8.88 7.12 3.18
N SER A 76 -8.46 5.90 3.53
CA SER A 76 -8.28 5.50 4.93
C SER A 76 -7.10 6.17 5.61
N VAL A 77 -6.06 6.56 4.86
CA VAL A 77 -4.88 7.22 5.43
C VAL A 77 -5.00 8.73 5.50
N ARG A 78 -5.89 9.31 4.70
CA ARG A 78 -6.05 10.76 4.63
C ARG A 78 -6.39 11.42 5.98
N PRO A 79 -7.31 10.91 6.82
CA PRO A 79 -7.72 11.58 8.07
C PRO A 79 -6.59 11.78 9.09
N PHE A 80 -5.56 10.95 9.07
CA PHE A 80 -4.43 11.04 10.00
C PHE A 80 -3.14 11.54 9.35
N THR A 81 -3.13 11.78 8.04
CA THR A 81 -1.97 12.35 7.34
C THR A 81 -2.07 13.88 7.36
N THR A 82 -1.11 14.58 7.96
CA THR A 82 -1.14 16.05 8.10
C THR A 82 -0.42 16.77 6.95
N GLY A 83 0.51 16.08 6.28
CA GLY A 83 1.22 16.54 5.09
C GLY A 83 0.63 15.90 3.83
N ARG A 84 1.51 15.38 2.98
CA ARG A 84 1.16 14.77 1.69
C ARG A 84 0.89 13.28 1.82
N VAL A 85 -0.10 12.79 1.08
CA VAL A 85 -0.24 11.36 0.77
C VAL A 85 0.55 11.09 -0.50
N ILE A 86 1.56 10.22 -0.40
CA ILE A 86 2.36 9.76 -1.53
C ILE A 86 1.99 8.30 -1.82
N VAL A 87 1.82 7.95 -3.09
CA VAL A 87 1.51 6.58 -3.51
C VAL A 87 2.46 6.09 -4.59
N VAL A 88 2.98 4.88 -4.41
CA VAL A 88 3.73 4.13 -5.42
C VAL A 88 2.91 2.93 -5.83
N PHE A 89 2.55 2.81 -7.11
CA PHE A 89 1.77 1.67 -7.58
C PHE A 89 2.02 1.33 -9.05
N GLY A 90 1.61 0.12 -9.43
CA GLY A 90 1.63 -0.35 -10.80
C GLY A 90 0.39 -1.19 -11.10
N CYS A 91 0.33 -1.75 -12.30
CA CYS A 91 -0.67 -2.75 -12.68
C CYS A 91 0.01 -3.99 -13.25
N GLY A 92 -0.57 -5.16 -13.00
CA GLY A 92 -0.13 -6.39 -13.66
C GLY A 92 -0.45 -6.40 -15.16
N GLY A 93 0.45 -7.01 -15.94
CA GLY A 93 0.22 -7.34 -17.35
C GLY A 93 -0.60 -8.62 -17.53
N ASP A 94 -1.04 -8.88 -18.76
CA ASP A 94 -1.83 -10.03 -19.21
C ASP A 94 -3.22 -10.18 -18.56
N ARG A 95 -3.68 -9.16 -17.82
CA ARG A 95 -4.99 -9.15 -17.17
C ARG A 95 -5.51 -7.74 -16.91
N ASP A 96 -6.83 -7.65 -16.76
CA ASP A 96 -7.58 -6.50 -16.25
C ASP A 96 -7.17 -5.13 -16.83
N ARG A 97 -6.90 -5.03 -18.13
CA ARG A 97 -6.38 -3.79 -18.75
C ARG A 97 -7.26 -2.57 -18.51
N GLY A 98 -8.58 -2.76 -18.43
CA GLY A 98 -9.56 -1.70 -18.20
C GLY A 98 -9.39 -0.96 -16.87
N LYS A 99 -8.73 -1.56 -15.87
CA LYS A 99 -8.51 -0.90 -14.57
C LYS A 99 -7.39 0.13 -14.58
N ARG A 100 -6.46 0.05 -15.53
CA ARG A 100 -5.23 0.87 -15.55
C ARG A 100 -5.52 2.37 -15.52
N PRO A 101 -6.32 2.94 -16.44
CA PRO A 101 -6.64 4.36 -16.38
C PRO A 101 -7.50 4.72 -15.15
N ILE A 102 -8.38 3.81 -14.70
CA ILE A 102 -9.23 4.05 -13.52
C ILE A 102 -8.36 4.19 -12.26
N MET A 103 -7.37 3.31 -12.08
CA MET A 103 -6.44 3.40 -10.95
C MET A 103 -5.56 4.66 -11.04
N GLY A 104 -5.17 5.09 -12.25
CA GLY A 104 -4.48 6.36 -12.48
C GLY A 104 -5.28 7.58 -12.04
N GLU A 105 -6.56 7.64 -12.43
CA GLU A 105 -7.48 8.71 -12.02
C GLU A 105 -7.65 8.74 -10.50
N ILE A 106 -7.92 7.60 -9.88
CA ILE A 106 -8.11 7.47 -8.43
C ILE A 106 -6.87 7.94 -7.68
N ALA A 107 -5.68 7.48 -8.10
CA ALA A 107 -4.43 7.86 -7.45
C ALA A 107 -4.23 9.38 -7.50
N THR A 108 -4.45 10.00 -8.65
CA THR A 108 -4.22 11.44 -8.86
C THR A 108 -5.26 12.31 -8.15
N ARG A 109 -6.47 11.78 -7.94
CA ARG A 109 -7.53 12.45 -7.19
C ARG A 109 -7.32 12.41 -5.68
N LEU A 110 -6.72 11.34 -5.16
CA LEU A 110 -6.67 11.06 -3.72
C LEU A 110 -5.28 11.16 -3.09
N ALA A 111 -4.21 11.14 -3.88
CA ALA A 111 -2.84 11.35 -3.44
C ALA A 111 -2.28 12.68 -3.94
N ASP A 112 -1.38 13.26 -3.16
CA ASP A 112 -0.70 14.51 -3.48
C ASP A 112 0.52 14.27 -4.40
N VAL A 113 1.12 13.08 -4.31
CA VAL A 113 2.21 12.63 -5.19
C VAL A 113 1.93 11.20 -5.65
N VAL A 114 1.95 10.98 -6.95
CA VAL A 114 1.70 9.68 -7.57
C VAL A 114 2.95 9.23 -8.31
N ILE A 115 3.43 8.03 -7.99
CA ILE A 115 4.53 7.37 -8.71
C ILE A 115 3.98 6.10 -9.36
N VAL A 116 4.01 6.08 -10.69
CA VAL A 116 3.63 4.91 -11.51
C VAL A 116 4.88 4.11 -11.84
N THR A 117 4.84 2.83 -11.48
CA THR A 117 5.96 1.89 -11.62
C THR A 117 5.50 0.53 -12.14
N ASP A 118 6.45 -0.36 -12.39
CA ASP A 118 6.14 -1.76 -12.68
C ASP A 118 5.58 -2.48 -11.44
N ASP A 119 4.65 -3.40 -11.68
CA ASP A 119 4.20 -4.44 -10.74
C ASP A 119 4.63 -5.79 -11.34
N ASN A 120 3.71 -6.61 -11.82
CA ASN A 120 4.00 -7.88 -12.48
C ASN A 120 3.69 -7.74 -13.98
N PRO A 121 4.61 -7.21 -14.81
CA PRO A 121 4.36 -6.96 -16.23
C PRO A 121 4.11 -8.23 -17.04
N ARG A 122 4.62 -9.39 -16.59
CA ARG A 122 4.49 -10.67 -17.32
C ARG A 122 4.96 -10.53 -18.77
N SER A 123 4.17 -10.97 -19.74
CA SER A 123 4.54 -10.92 -21.16
C SER A 123 4.27 -9.58 -21.85
N GLU A 124 3.60 -8.63 -21.17
CA GLU A 124 3.39 -7.29 -21.70
C GLU A 124 4.65 -6.43 -21.56
N VAL A 125 4.84 -5.51 -22.51
CA VAL A 125 5.89 -4.49 -22.46
C VAL A 125 5.58 -3.52 -21.29
N PRO A 126 6.42 -3.43 -20.25
CA PRO A 126 6.11 -2.67 -19.03
C PRO A 126 5.73 -1.21 -19.29
N GLU A 127 6.41 -0.55 -20.22
CA GLU A 127 6.15 0.83 -20.65
C GLU A 127 4.70 1.01 -21.13
N THR A 128 4.14 0.01 -21.81
CA THR A 128 2.77 0.09 -22.33
C THR A 128 1.73 0.00 -21.21
N ILE A 129 2.05 -0.72 -20.13
CA ILE A 129 1.20 -0.78 -18.94
C ILE A 129 1.23 0.57 -18.23
N ARG A 130 2.43 1.12 -17.97
CA ARG A 130 2.59 2.41 -17.30
C ARG A 130 1.94 3.54 -18.11
N ALA A 131 2.15 3.58 -19.41
CA ALA A 131 1.52 4.55 -20.30
C ALA A 131 -0.02 4.52 -20.23
N ALA A 132 -0.63 3.35 -20.10
CA ALA A 132 -2.08 3.21 -19.95
C ALA A 132 -2.61 3.74 -18.60
N ILE A 133 -1.81 3.68 -17.54
CA ILE A 133 -2.13 4.30 -16.24
C ILE A 133 -1.96 5.82 -16.36
N LEU A 134 -0.80 6.26 -16.88
CA LEU A 134 -0.42 7.67 -17.01
C LEU A 134 -1.38 8.48 -17.89
N ALA A 135 -2.04 7.83 -18.86
CA ALA A 135 -3.08 8.45 -19.70
C ALA A 135 -4.23 9.08 -18.87
N ALA A 136 -4.45 8.63 -17.65
CA ALA A 136 -5.44 9.16 -16.72
C ALA A 136 -4.83 9.65 -15.40
N ALA A 137 -3.49 9.79 -15.32
CA ALA A 137 -2.78 10.24 -14.13
C ALA A 137 -1.90 11.46 -14.43
N PRO A 138 -2.49 12.62 -14.76
CA PRO A 138 -1.72 13.81 -15.12
C PRO A 138 -0.83 14.28 -13.97
N GLY A 139 0.44 14.54 -14.25
CA GLY A 139 1.42 14.97 -13.25
C GLY A 139 2.04 13.84 -12.42
N ALA A 140 1.63 12.59 -12.64
CA ALA A 140 2.29 11.45 -12.02
C ALA A 140 3.74 11.28 -12.50
N ILE A 141 4.61 10.84 -11.60
CA ILE A 141 6.01 10.54 -11.87
C ILE A 141 6.09 9.10 -12.40
N GLU A 142 6.79 8.90 -13.51
CA GLU A 142 7.04 7.55 -14.04
C GLU A 142 8.43 7.06 -13.64
N ILE A 143 8.50 5.93 -12.94
CA ILE A 143 9.75 5.22 -12.62
C ILE A 143 9.50 3.74 -12.85
N GLY A 144 10.05 3.16 -13.92
CA GLY A 144 9.79 1.75 -14.27
C GLY A 144 10.27 0.77 -13.19
N ASP A 145 11.50 0.93 -12.72
CA ASP A 145 12.07 0.08 -11.68
C ASP A 145 11.36 0.31 -10.33
N ARG A 146 10.68 -0.73 -9.84
CA ARG A 146 9.87 -0.66 -8.61
C ARG A 146 10.69 -0.40 -7.35
N ARG A 147 11.90 -0.97 -7.27
CA ARG A 147 12.82 -0.67 -6.16
C ARG A 147 13.18 0.80 -6.17
N LYS A 148 13.60 1.32 -7.32
CA LYS A 148 13.94 2.74 -7.47
C LYS A 148 12.74 3.65 -7.14
N ALA A 149 11.53 3.29 -7.57
CA ALA A 149 10.32 4.04 -7.29
C ALA A 149 10.02 4.12 -5.78
N ILE A 150 10.16 3.01 -5.06
CA ILE A 150 9.99 2.95 -3.61
C ILE A 150 11.05 3.79 -2.90
N HIS A 151 12.31 3.66 -3.30
CA HIS A 151 13.42 4.41 -2.72
C HIS A 151 13.26 5.93 -2.92
N GLU A 152 12.89 6.36 -4.13
CA GLU A 152 12.61 7.76 -4.44
C GLU A 152 11.44 8.30 -3.59
N ALA A 153 10.37 7.51 -3.44
CA ALA A 153 9.23 7.88 -2.61
C ALA A 153 9.61 8.04 -1.13
N VAL A 154 10.43 7.12 -0.60
CA VAL A 154 10.90 7.20 0.79
C VAL A 154 11.84 8.40 0.98
N ALA A 155 12.72 8.69 0.01
CA ALA A 155 13.65 9.80 0.06
C ALA A 155 12.93 11.16 0.15
N MET A 156 11.82 11.33 -0.55
CA MET A 156 11.09 12.60 -0.61
C MET A 156 10.12 12.88 0.55
N LEU A 157 9.91 11.93 1.47
CA LEU A 157 8.96 12.10 2.58
C LEU A 157 9.41 13.22 3.54
N HIS A 158 8.49 14.07 3.98
CA HIS A 158 8.70 15.04 5.04
C HIS A 158 7.87 14.71 6.28
N ALA A 159 8.11 15.42 7.39
CA ALA A 159 7.29 15.29 8.59
C ALA A 159 5.81 15.53 8.24
N GLY A 160 4.93 14.64 8.72
CA GLY A 160 3.49 14.69 8.47
C GLY A 160 3.04 14.00 7.17
N ASP A 161 3.95 13.66 6.26
CA ASP A 161 3.60 12.88 5.06
C ASP A 161 3.32 11.40 5.41
N THR A 162 2.59 10.72 4.52
CA THR A 162 2.38 9.27 4.56
C THR A 162 2.68 8.67 3.19
N LEU A 163 3.43 7.56 3.15
CA LEU A 163 3.67 6.79 1.93
C LEU A 163 2.87 5.48 1.92
N ILE A 164 2.19 5.21 0.82
CA ILE A 164 1.57 3.92 0.51
C ILE A 164 2.27 3.28 -0.69
N VAL A 165 2.85 2.09 -0.50
CA VAL A 165 3.31 1.23 -1.59
C VAL A 165 2.24 0.19 -1.85
N ALA A 166 1.54 0.34 -2.98
CA ALA A 166 0.35 -0.44 -3.32
C ALA A 166 0.60 -1.47 -4.43
N GLY A 167 -0.17 -2.55 -4.39
CA GLY A 167 -0.29 -3.56 -5.45
C GLY A 167 0.13 -4.95 -5.01
N LYS A 168 1.40 -5.11 -4.57
CA LYS A 168 1.99 -6.42 -4.28
C LYS A 168 1.71 -6.93 -2.87
N GLY A 169 1.51 -6.04 -1.90
CA GLY A 169 1.25 -6.43 -0.51
C GLY A 169 2.35 -7.36 0.04
N HIS A 170 2.01 -8.61 0.33
CA HIS A 170 2.94 -9.61 0.87
C HIS A 170 3.60 -10.50 -0.21
N GLU A 171 3.41 -10.20 -1.49
CA GLU A 171 4.09 -10.96 -2.56
C GLU A 171 5.61 -10.74 -2.52
N GLU A 172 6.38 -11.83 -2.63
CA GLU A 172 7.86 -11.84 -2.59
C GLU A 172 8.50 -12.06 -3.98
N GLY A 173 7.76 -11.80 -5.06
CA GLY A 173 8.29 -11.94 -6.41
C GLY A 173 7.73 -10.95 -7.41
N GLN A 174 8.51 -10.65 -8.45
CA GLN A 174 8.13 -9.81 -9.57
C GLN A 174 8.24 -10.61 -10.88
N THR A 175 7.11 -10.80 -11.57
CA THR A 175 7.06 -11.60 -12.80
C THR A 175 7.34 -10.76 -14.04
N ILE A 176 8.42 -11.08 -14.77
CA ILE A 176 8.83 -10.47 -16.04
C ILE A 176 9.01 -11.59 -17.07
N GLY A 177 8.22 -11.55 -18.15
CA GLY A 177 8.13 -12.65 -19.10
C GLY A 177 7.70 -13.95 -18.40
N ALA A 178 8.53 -14.97 -18.50
CA ALA A 178 8.33 -16.28 -17.86
C ALA A 178 9.04 -16.41 -16.50
N GLU A 179 9.85 -15.43 -16.10
CA GLU A 179 10.64 -15.48 -14.89
C GLU A 179 9.97 -14.72 -13.75
N THR A 180 10.10 -15.22 -12.52
CA THR A 180 9.72 -14.50 -11.31
C THR A 180 10.98 -14.25 -10.50
N LEU A 181 11.40 -12.99 -10.46
CA LEU A 181 12.57 -12.55 -9.72
C LEU A 181 12.17 -12.26 -8.27
N HIS A 182 13.07 -12.51 -7.31
CA HIS A 182 12.84 -12.16 -5.92
C HIS A 182 12.65 -10.65 -5.76
N PHE A 183 11.54 -10.26 -5.14
CA PHE A 183 11.22 -8.86 -4.89
C PHE A 183 10.16 -8.73 -3.81
N SER A 184 10.42 -7.95 -2.75
CA SER A 184 9.44 -7.67 -1.69
C SER A 184 9.33 -6.17 -1.43
N ASP A 185 8.11 -5.62 -1.52
CA ASP A 185 7.86 -4.21 -1.16
C ASP A 185 8.33 -3.91 0.27
N HIS A 186 8.14 -4.85 1.20
CA HIS A 186 8.58 -4.70 2.58
C HIS A 186 10.10 -4.63 2.72
N GLU A 187 10.84 -5.45 1.97
CA GLU A 187 12.31 -5.43 2.00
C GLU A 187 12.83 -4.10 1.44
N GLU A 188 12.31 -3.65 0.31
CA GLU A 188 12.73 -2.40 -0.32
C GLU A 188 12.39 -1.18 0.53
N VAL A 189 11.21 -1.15 1.17
CA VAL A 189 10.85 -0.08 2.11
C VAL A 189 11.81 -0.06 3.31
N ARG A 190 12.13 -1.21 3.90
CA ARG A 190 13.06 -1.27 5.04
C ARG A 190 14.47 -0.82 4.64
N ALA A 191 14.95 -1.24 3.47
CA ALA A 191 16.24 -0.82 2.94
C ALA A 191 16.29 0.70 2.73
N ALA A 192 15.28 1.27 2.04
CA ALA A 192 15.20 2.70 1.80
C ALA A 192 15.13 3.54 3.09
N LEU A 193 14.38 3.06 4.11
CA LEU A 193 14.31 3.71 5.41
C LEU A 193 15.65 3.68 6.16
N GLN A 194 16.40 2.58 6.05
CA GLN A 194 17.74 2.45 6.65
C GLN A 194 18.76 3.37 5.98
N GLU A 195 18.78 3.41 4.65
CA GLU A 195 19.69 4.26 3.87
C GLU A 195 19.45 5.75 4.17
N ARG A 196 18.19 6.15 4.33
CA ARG A 196 17.84 7.53 4.67
C ARG A 196 18.21 7.93 6.10
N ALA A 197 18.30 6.97 7.01
CA ALA A 197 18.67 7.23 8.40
C ALA A 197 20.19 7.34 8.61
N ALA A 198 20.98 6.86 7.65
CA ALA A 198 22.45 6.95 7.63
C ALA A 198 22.94 8.35 7.22
#